data_AF-A0A443JUQ3-F1
#
_entry.id   AF-A0A443JUQ3-F1
#
_cell.length_a   1.000
_cell.length_b   1.000
_cell.length_c   1.000
_cell.angle_alpha   90.00
_cell.angle_beta   90.00
_cell.angle_gamma   90.00
#
_symmetry.space_group_name_H-M   'P 1'
#
loop_
_entity.id
_entity.type
_entity.pdbx_description
1 polymer ?
#
loop_
_entity_poly.entity_id
_entity_poly.type
_entity_poly.pdbx_seq_one_letter_code
_entity_poly.pdbx_strand_id
1 'polypeptide(L)' 'MTKPDEYVSDIQLAARYGLKARESIWKWVKTQNFPKPINLSPGCTRWRMSEVETWEKSREIAA' A
#
# COMPACT_ATOMS: atom_id res chain seq x y z
N MET A 1 23.02 5.67 3.00
CA MET A 1 22.20 5.00 4.02
C MET A 1 20.82 4.72 3.42
N THR A 2 20.65 3.53 2.87
CA THR A 2 19.38 3.09 2.29
C THR A 2 18.43 2.82 3.45
N LYS A 3 17.36 3.61 3.59
CA LYS A 3 16.33 3.33 4.61
C LYS A 3 15.83 1.89 4.37
N PRO A 4 15.70 1.05 5.42
CA PRO A 4 15.08 -0.24 5.26
C PRO A 4 13.67 0.02 4.73
N ASP A 5 13.39 -0.47 3.52
CA ASP A 5 12.09 -0.33 2.89
C ASP A 5 11.07 -1.02 3.81
N GLU A 6 10.30 -0.19 4.52
CA GLU A 6 9.39 -0.68 5.55
C GLU A 6 8.22 -1.38 4.85
N TYR A 7 7.99 -2.63 5.23
CA TYR A 7 6.90 -3.41 4.68
C TYR A 7 5.64 -3.18 5.51
N VAL A 8 4.61 -2.66 4.86
CA VAL A 8 3.31 -2.41 5.48
C VAL A 8 2.30 -3.46 5.05
N SER A 9 1.42 -3.82 5.99
CA SER A 9 0.29 -4.73 5.77
C SER A 9 -0.94 -3.99 5.26
N ASP A 10 -1.89 -4.73 4.70
CA ASP A 10 -3.21 -4.23 4.32
C ASP A 10 -3.95 -3.58 5.50
N ILE A 11 -3.75 -4.11 6.71
CA ILE A 11 -4.33 -3.57 7.95
C ILE A 11 -3.69 -2.21 8.29
N GLN A 12 -2.37 -2.10 8.22
CA GLN A 12 -1.67 -0.83 8.47
C GLN A 12 -2.03 0.23 7.43
N LEU A 13 -2.15 -0.16 6.15
CA LEU A 13 -2.62 0.72 5.09
C LEU A 13 -4.05 1.17 5.34
N ALA A 14 -4.95 0.24 5.67
CA ALA A 14 -6.33 0.59 5.99
C ALA A 14 -6.41 1.57 7.17
N ALA A 15 -5.65 1.33 8.24
CA ALA A 15 -5.58 2.23 9.39
C ALA A 15 -5.01 3.62 9.01
N ARG A 16 -3.95 3.68 8.20
CA ARG A 16 -3.35 4.93 7.71
C ARG A 16 -4.36 5.80 6.95
N TYR A 17 -5.17 5.18 6.10
CA TYR A 17 -6.20 5.88 5.31
C TYR A 17 -7.55 6.03 6.03
N GLY A 18 -7.68 5.58 7.28
CA GLY A 18 -8.95 5.59 8.01
C GLY A 18 -10.02 4.67 7.43
N LEU A 19 -9.63 3.66 6.65
CA LEU A 19 -10.53 2.69 6.04
C LEU A 19 -10.95 1.64 7.07
N LYS A 20 -12.27 1.43 7.20
CA LYS A 20 -12.83 0.44 8.12
C LYS A 20 -12.53 -1.01 7.72
N ALA A 21 -12.22 -1.27 6.45
CA ALA A 21 -12.00 -2.61 5.93
C ALA A 21 -10.72 -2.68 5.08
N ARG A 22 -9.89 -3.69 5.36
CA ARG A 22 -8.72 -4.04 4.54
C ARG A 22 -9.06 -4.34 3.08
N GLU A 23 -10.29 -4.77 2.81
CA GLU A 23 -10.79 -5.06 1.46
C GLU A 23 -10.73 -3.83 0.54
N SER A 24 -10.86 -2.63 1.10
CA SER A 24 -10.74 -1.37 0.35
C SER A 24 -9.35 -1.22 -0.28
N ILE A 25 -8.29 -1.63 0.42
CA ILE A 25 -6.92 -1.63 -0.14
C ILE A 25 -6.83 -2.59 -1.31
N TRP A 26 -7.39 -3.80 -1.18
CA TRP A 26 -7.44 -4.76 -2.29
C TRP A 26 -8.26 -4.28 -3.48
N LYS A 27 -9.31 -3.49 -3.25
CA LYS A 27 -10.04 -2.80 -4.33
C LYS A 27 -9.13 -1.81 -5.03
N TRP A 28 -8.38 -0.98 -4.30
CA TRP A 28 -7.45 -0.01 -4.89
C TRP A 28 -6.34 -0.66 -5.72
N VAL A 29 -5.83 -1.81 -5.30
CA VAL A 29 -4.89 -2.62 -6.11
C VAL A 29 -5.49 -3.00 -7.46
N LYS A 30 -6.80 -3.25 -7.53
CA LYS A 30 -7.51 -3.60 -8.77
C LYS A 30 -7.95 -2.39 -9.59
N THR A 31 -8.33 -1.28 -8.95
CA THR A 31 -9.05 -0.18 -9.60
C THR A 31 -8.28 1.13 -9.68
N GLN A 32 -7.30 1.37 -8.80
CA GLN A 32 -6.69 2.69 -8.58
C GLN A 32 -5.18 2.69 -8.85
N ASN A 33 -4.68 1.69 -9.58
CA ASN A 33 -3.26 1.54 -9.89
C ASN A 33 -2.36 1.56 -8.63
N PHE A 34 -2.93 1.11 -7.50
CA PHE A 34 -2.23 1.03 -6.22
C PHE A 34 -1.07 0.02 -6.34
N PRO A 35 0.04 0.22 -5.60
CA PRO A 35 1.22 -0.62 -5.73
C PRO A 35 0.91 -2.11 -5.55
N LYS A 36 1.66 -2.92 -6.31
CA LYS A 36 1.44 -4.36 -6.34
C LYS A 36 1.85 -4.98 -5.01
N PRO A 37 1.03 -5.89 -4.46
CA PRO A 37 1.40 -6.67 -3.30
C PRO A 37 2.64 -7.53 -3.55
N ILE A 38 3.55 -7.56 -2.58
CA ILE A 38 4.72 -8.45 -2.54
C ILE A 38 4.40 -9.60 -1.59
N ASN A 39 4.56 -10.83 -2.08
CA ASN A 39 4.45 -12.02 -1.24
C ASN A 39 5.82 -12.33 -0.62
N LEU A 40 5.97 -12.09 0.69
CA LEU A 40 7.18 -12.42 1.43
C LEU A 40 7.18 -13.86 1.94
N SER A 41 6.00 -14.46 2.11
CA SER A 41 5.80 -15.82 2.61
C SER A 41 4.40 -16.33 2.23
N PRO A 42 4.14 -17.65 2.26
CA PRO A 42 2.79 -18.18 2.05
C PRO A 42 1.81 -17.56 3.04
N GLY A 43 0.85 -16.78 2.53
CA GLY A 43 -0.16 -16.05 3.35
C GLY A 43 0.28 -14.69 3.88
N CYS A 44 1.51 -14.23 3.62
CA CYS A 44 1.99 -12.92 4.06
C CYS A 44 2.26 -12.00 2.86
N THR A 45 1.23 -11.25 2.51
CA THR A 45 1.29 -10.19 1.49
C THR A 45 1.58 -8.85 2.14
N ARG A 46 2.54 -8.11 1.59
CA ARG A 46 2.99 -6.80 2.08
C ARG A 46 3.19 -5.80 0.94
N TRP A 47 3.16 -4.53 1.28
CA TRP A 47 3.46 -3.42 0.39
C TRP A 47 4.70 -2.68 0.85
N ARG A 48 5.46 -2.11 -0.08
CA ARG A 48 6.59 -1.25 0.23
C ARG A 48 6.10 0.14 0.58
N MET A 49 6.54 0.69 1.71
CA MET A 49 6.15 2.05 2.10
C MET A 49 6.56 3.07 1.03
N SER A 50 7.73 2.90 0.41
CA SER A 50 8.22 3.79 -0.66
C SER A 50 7.33 3.79 -1.91
N GLU A 51 6.74 2.65 -2.26
CA GLU A 51 5.83 2.54 -3.41
C GLU A 51 4.47 3.20 -3.09
N VAL A 52 3.99 3.03 -1.86
CA VAL A 52 2.76 3.64 -1.38
C VAL A 52 2.91 5.16 -1.38
N GLU A 53 4.00 5.71 -0.83
CA GLU A 53 4.29 7.15 -0.86
C GLU A 53 4.37 7.69 -2.29
N THR A 54 4.97 6.93 -3.21
CA THR A 54 5.07 7.33 -4.62
C THR A 54 3.68 7.38 -5.29
N TRP A 55 2.83 6.40 -4.99
CA TRP A 55 1.44 6.38 -5.44
C TRP A 55 0.63 7.54 -4.85
N GLU A 56 0.80 7.83 -3.56
CA GLU A 56 0.17 8.99 -2.90
C GLU A 56 0.54 10.29 -3.58
N LYS A 57 1.83 10.52 -3.86
CA LYS A 57 2.31 11.71 -4.58
C LYS A 57 1.74 11.83 -5.98
N SER A 58 1.67 10.71 -6.72
CA SER A 58 1.07 10.70 -8.07
C SER A 58 -0.40 11.12 -8.04
N ARG A 59 -1.11 10.80 -6.96
CA ARG A 59 -2.51 11.18 -6.72
C ARG A 59 -2.68 12.61 -6.21
N GLU A 60 -1.82 13.09 -5.31
CA GLU A 60 -1.85 14.48 -4.80
C GLU A 60 -1.55 15.50 -5.90
N ILE A 61 -0.67 15.17 -6.85
CA ILE A 61 -0.36 16.06 -7.99
C ILE A 61 -1.51 16.14 -9.00
N ALA A 62 -2.44 15.18 -8.98
CA ALA A 62 -3.57 15.11 -9.89
C ALA A 62 -4.84 15.82 -9.37
N ALA A 63 -4.75 16.61 -8.29
CA ALA A 63 -5.82 17.43 -7.73
C ALA A 63 -5.47 18.92 -7.83
#